data_AF-A0A9E0UYL6-F1
#
_entry.id   AF-A0A9E0UYL6-F1
#
_cell.length_a   1.000
_cell.length_b   1.000
_cell.length_c   1.000
_cell.angle_alpha   90.00
_cell.angle_beta   90.00
_cell.angle_gamma   90.00
#
_symmetry.space_group_name_H-M   'P 1'
#
loop_
_entity.id
_entity.type
_entity.pdbx_description
1 polymer ?
#
loop_
_entity_poly.entity_id
_entity_poly.type
_entity_poly.pdbx_seq_one_letter_code
_entity_poly.pdbx_strand_id
1 'polypeptide(L)'
;MKEEVTTYERMLSGRGSTTTALAISIFLRGTTDRSGMIDHLREQRHKAGSDLYHSVFLVQALCWEGRIPEAEEVVRDTLLRYADLSIEGLRDRITIRSSGARIIDSHFETYSGSPMQNLGFFEHALEEPTTGRTYSLVTKLATREYAGREPLFFSEVYAPGTALAAIVPRPVDMFTPAGSELSIMTMEKVPGTELVVQAMTGSEVDRFIGVYRAVHDIGHEQVEHLFQNVPFEIAHSHAYLASAMHMSHDPGHFAAMNAWLLASVRDRGYSTWVQQLVERMVQALERAAFHRRIVPARHYGLLHGDMHRFNVLRDGDAFRIIDWGRCTTGPKGIDLAVLFRRFPYERTVAALERAGWWSGWPVENRILFAYSLVLVSVMIDLQGIKDEQPAQLFAPATRAVIDQL
;
A
#
# COMPACT_ATOMS: atom_id res chain seq x y z
N MET A 1 7.12 5.11 -32.30
CA MET A 1 7.66 3.73 -32.36
C MET A 1 9.17 3.59 -32.08
N LYS A 2 10.12 3.83 -33.02
CA LYS A 2 11.55 3.46 -32.83
C LYS A 2 12.22 4.08 -31.59
N GLU A 3 11.93 5.36 -31.32
CA GLU A 3 12.43 6.07 -30.14
C GLU A 3 11.79 5.56 -28.83
N GLU A 4 10.48 5.28 -28.85
CA GLU A 4 9.76 4.72 -27.70
C GLU A 4 10.24 3.31 -27.34
N VAL A 5 10.45 2.45 -28.34
CA VAL A 5 11.04 1.10 -28.16
C VAL A 5 12.45 1.20 -27.58
N THR A 6 13.30 2.06 -28.13
CA THR A 6 14.67 2.28 -27.62
C THR A 6 14.66 2.77 -26.17
N THR A 7 13.69 3.61 -25.81
CA THR A 7 13.51 4.12 -24.45
C THR A 7 13.07 3.00 -23.51
N TYR A 8 12.06 2.21 -23.90
CA TYR A 8 11.62 1.04 -23.16
C TYR A 8 12.76 0.05 -22.89
N GLU A 9 13.53 -0.34 -23.91
CA GLU A 9 14.66 -1.28 -23.77
C GLU A 9 15.75 -0.74 -22.84
N ARG A 10 15.99 0.57 -22.84
CA ARG A 10 16.91 1.22 -21.90
C ARG A 10 16.40 1.16 -20.46
N MET A 11 15.11 1.41 -20.25
CA MET A 11 14.49 1.31 -18.92
C MET A 11 14.51 -0.13 -18.41
N LEU A 12 14.26 -1.09 -19.30
CA LEU A 12 14.28 -2.51 -18.97
C LEU A 12 15.69 -3.02 -18.65
N SER A 13 16.72 -2.60 -19.38
CA SER A 13 18.12 -3.00 -19.10
C SER A 13 18.67 -2.41 -17.80
N GLY A 14 18.12 -1.27 -17.33
CA GLY A 14 18.43 -0.69 -16.02
C GLY A 14 17.55 -1.22 -14.87
N ARG A 15 16.82 -2.32 -15.07
CA ARG A 15 15.82 -2.81 -14.12
C ARG A 15 16.46 -3.56 -12.95
N GLY A 16 16.23 -3.04 -11.74
CA GLY A 16 16.66 -3.68 -10.49
C GLY A 16 15.82 -3.29 -9.27
N SER A 17 14.69 -2.60 -9.45
CA SER A 17 13.79 -2.19 -8.36
C SER A 17 12.34 -2.02 -8.82
N THR A 18 11.41 -2.05 -7.87
CA THR A 18 9.96 -1.79 -8.07
C THR A 18 9.71 -0.40 -8.67
N THR A 19 10.58 0.56 -8.35
CA THR A 19 10.54 1.93 -8.92
C THR A 19 10.76 1.92 -10.43
N THR A 20 11.70 1.11 -10.94
CA THR A 20 11.94 1.01 -12.38
C THR A 20 10.74 0.40 -13.10
N ALA A 21 10.12 -0.63 -12.53
CA ALA A 21 8.92 -1.23 -13.12
C ALA A 21 7.73 -0.25 -13.17
N LEU A 22 7.60 0.67 -12.20
CA LEU A 22 6.51 1.65 -12.17
C LEU A 22 6.73 2.71 -13.25
N ALA A 23 7.97 3.17 -13.38
CA ALA A 23 8.36 4.07 -14.44
C ALA A 23 8.06 3.46 -15.82
N ILE A 24 8.35 2.17 -16.03
CA ILE A 24 8.02 1.45 -17.27
C ILE A 24 6.49 1.44 -17.49
N SER A 25 5.68 1.07 -16.50
CA SER A 25 4.21 1.07 -16.65
C SER A 25 3.67 2.47 -16.99
N ILE A 26 4.17 3.52 -16.35
CA ILE A 26 3.78 4.91 -16.66
C ILE A 26 4.18 5.28 -18.09
N PHE A 27 5.41 4.95 -18.49
CA PHE A 27 5.91 5.17 -19.83
C PHE A 27 5.02 4.47 -20.87
N LEU A 28 4.73 3.18 -20.68
CA LEU A 28 3.88 2.38 -21.57
C LEU A 28 2.49 3.00 -21.73
N ARG A 29 1.86 3.45 -20.64
CA ARG A 29 0.55 4.11 -20.68
C ARG A 29 0.57 5.43 -21.48
N GLY A 30 1.71 6.12 -21.46
CA GLY A 30 1.94 7.36 -22.19
C GLY A 30 2.41 7.20 -23.64
N THR A 31 2.61 5.97 -24.11
CA THR A 31 3.04 5.73 -25.50
C THR A 31 1.99 6.17 -26.50
N THR A 32 2.46 6.78 -27.59
CA THR A 32 1.62 7.29 -28.68
C THR A 32 1.22 6.18 -29.64
N ASP A 33 2.14 5.27 -29.95
CA ASP A 33 1.91 4.10 -30.80
C ASP A 33 1.66 2.84 -29.95
N ARG A 34 0.44 2.74 -29.42
CA ARG A 34 0.02 1.64 -28.54
C ARG A 34 0.07 0.27 -29.23
N SER A 35 -0.39 0.19 -30.48
CA SER A 35 -0.39 -1.07 -31.25
C SER A 35 1.02 -1.56 -31.52
N GLY A 36 1.93 -0.69 -31.99
CA GLY A 36 3.32 -1.04 -32.23
C GLY A 36 4.05 -1.45 -30.94
N MET A 37 3.73 -0.80 -29.80
CA MET A 37 4.28 -1.19 -28.51
C MET A 37 3.77 -2.56 -28.04
N ILE A 38 2.48 -2.88 -28.23
CA ILE A 38 1.93 -4.21 -27.91
C ILE A 38 2.63 -5.31 -28.73
N ASP A 39 2.84 -5.08 -30.02
CA ASP A 39 3.53 -6.05 -30.90
C ASP A 39 5.00 -6.24 -30.48
N HIS A 40 5.68 -5.17 -30.09
CA HIS A 40 7.02 -5.26 -29.52
C HIS A 40 7.02 -6.05 -28.20
N LEU A 41 6.09 -5.78 -27.28
CA LEU A 41 5.99 -6.50 -26.01
C LEU A 41 5.72 -8.00 -26.22
N ARG A 42 4.93 -8.38 -27.21
CA ARG A 42 4.73 -9.79 -27.62
C ARG A 42 6.03 -10.44 -28.07
N GLU A 43 6.78 -9.78 -28.94
CA GLU A 43 8.06 -10.26 -29.41
C GLU A 43 9.06 -10.44 -28.25
N GLN A 44 9.12 -9.46 -27.35
CA GLN A 44 9.98 -9.52 -26.17
C GLN A 44 9.58 -10.67 -25.23
N ARG A 45 8.29 -10.86 -24.97
CA ARG A 45 7.79 -11.99 -24.17
C ARG A 45 8.17 -13.35 -24.77
N HIS A 46 8.17 -13.46 -26.11
CA HIS A 46 8.58 -14.68 -26.79
C HIS A 46 10.09 -14.95 -26.61
N LYS A 47 10.93 -13.90 -26.71
CA LYS A 47 12.38 -13.99 -26.58
C LYS A 47 12.87 -14.17 -25.14
N ALA A 48 12.19 -13.58 -24.17
CA ALA A 48 12.68 -13.40 -22.79
C ALA A 48 12.65 -14.66 -21.91
N GLY A 49 12.27 -15.83 -22.45
CA GLY A 49 12.28 -17.09 -21.70
C GLY A 49 11.41 -17.04 -20.44
N SER A 50 12.07 -16.95 -19.27
CA SER A 50 11.48 -16.97 -17.93
C SER A 50 11.43 -15.61 -17.22
N ASP A 51 11.53 -14.47 -17.93
CA ASP A 51 11.25 -13.17 -17.30
C ASP A 51 9.74 -12.86 -17.32
N LEU A 52 9.13 -12.93 -16.14
CA LEU A 52 7.70 -12.71 -15.90
C LEU A 52 7.25 -11.29 -16.26
N TYR A 53 8.13 -10.30 -16.21
CA TYR A 53 7.75 -8.89 -16.34
C TYR A 53 7.31 -8.51 -17.75
N HIS A 54 7.80 -9.20 -18.77
CA HIS A 54 7.28 -9.00 -20.13
C HIS A 54 5.81 -9.39 -20.24
N SER A 55 5.38 -10.41 -19.49
CA SER A 55 3.97 -10.78 -19.40
C SER A 55 3.18 -9.72 -18.64
N VAL A 56 3.71 -9.20 -17.53
CA VAL A 56 3.08 -8.09 -16.76
C VAL A 56 2.85 -6.88 -17.65
N PHE A 57 3.89 -6.39 -18.33
CA PHE A 57 3.79 -5.21 -19.19
C PHE A 57 2.87 -5.43 -20.39
N LEU A 58 2.89 -6.62 -21.00
CA LEU A 58 1.98 -6.95 -22.10
C LEU A 58 0.51 -6.99 -21.65
N VAL A 59 0.22 -7.64 -20.51
CA VAL A 59 -1.14 -7.69 -19.93
C VAL A 59 -1.64 -6.28 -19.65
N GLN A 60 -0.84 -5.43 -19.00
CA GLN A 60 -1.19 -4.03 -18.74
C GLN A 60 -1.52 -3.26 -20.03
N ALA A 61 -0.65 -3.35 -21.04
CA ALA A 61 -0.84 -2.66 -22.31
C ALA A 61 -2.13 -3.12 -23.02
N LEU A 62 -2.40 -4.42 -23.05
CA LEU A 62 -3.64 -4.97 -23.61
C LEU A 62 -4.88 -4.46 -22.85
N CYS A 63 -4.82 -4.45 -21.52
CA CYS A 63 -5.92 -3.98 -20.68
C CYS A 63 -6.22 -2.49 -20.83
N TRP A 64 -5.20 -1.62 -20.96
CA TRP A 64 -5.41 -0.19 -21.21
C TRP A 64 -6.06 0.10 -22.57
N GLU A 65 -5.87 -0.80 -23.55
CA GLU A 65 -6.56 -0.75 -24.84
C GLU A 65 -7.94 -1.44 -24.82
N GLY A 66 -8.40 -1.95 -23.67
CA GLY A 66 -9.66 -2.67 -23.55
C GLY A 66 -9.65 -4.08 -24.17
N ARG A 67 -8.47 -4.62 -24.48
CA ARG A 67 -8.28 -5.95 -25.10
C ARG A 67 -8.24 -7.05 -24.03
N ILE A 68 -9.26 -7.09 -23.17
CA ILE A 68 -9.34 -7.98 -22.00
C ILE A 68 -9.23 -9.47 -22.37
N PRO A 69 -9.89 -9.99 -23.42
CA PRO A 69 -9.74 -11.41 -23.79
C PRO A 69 -8.30 -11.80 -24.14
N GLU A 70 -7.58 -10.93 -24.85
CA GLU A 70 -6.18 -11.18 -25.21
C GLU A 70 -5.26 -11.07 -23.99
N ALA A 71 -5.56 -10.17 -23.06
CA ALA A 71 -4.83 -10.09 -21.80
C ALA A 71 -5.02 -11.36 -20.96
N GLU A 72 -6.25 -11.88 -20.89
CA GLU A 72 -6.55 -13.13 -20.20
C GLU A 72 -5.81 -14.32 -20.83
N GLU A 73 -5.74 -14.41 -22.16
CA GLU A 73 -4.93 -15.44 -22.86
C GLU A 73 -3.45 -15.37 -22.45
N VAL A 74 -2.88 -14.16 -22.36
CA VAL A 74 -1.50 -13.97 -21.89
C VAL A 74 -1.36 -14.44 -20.44
N VAL A 75 -2.34 -14.16 -19.57
CA VAL A 75 -2.33 -14.61 -18.17
C VAL A 75 -2.41 -16.14 -18.09
N ARG A 76 -3.27 -16.78 -18.88
CA ARG A 76 -3.41 -18.24 -18.96
C ARG A 76 -2.09 -18.91 -19.36
N ASP A 77 -1.46 -18.42 -20.43
CA ASP A 77 -0.16 -18.91 -20.87
C ASP A 77 0.94 -18.64 -19.83
N THR A 78 0.85 -17.52 -19.12
CA THR A 78 1.80 -17.18 -18.04
C THR A 78 1.64 -18.11 -16.84
N LEU A 79 0.42 -18.44 -16.41
CA LEU A 79 0.20 -19.42 -15.34
C LEU A 79 0.74 -20.80 -15.72
N LEU A 80 0.50 -21.25 -16.96
CA LEU A 80 1.06 -22.52 -17.43
C LEU A 80 2.60 -22.50 -17.47
N ARG A 81 3.20 -21.47 -18.07
CA ARG A 81 4.66 -21.37 -18.22
C ARG A 81 5.40 -21.21 -16.89
N TYR A 82 4.84 -20.43 -15.96
CA TYR A 82 5.56 -20.00 -14.76
C TYR A 82 5.10 -20.69 -13.48
N ALA A 83 3.92 -21.28 -13.46
CA ALA A 83 3.36 -21.92 -12.28
C ALA A 83 3.05 -23.41 -12.50
N ASP A 84 3.22 -23.92 -13.73
CA ASP A 84 2.70 -25.24 -14.14
C ASP A 84 1.22 -25.41 -13.72
N LEU A 85 0.45 -24.33 -13.88
CA LEU A 85 -0.91 -24.22 -13.36
C LEU A 85 -1.85 -23.79 -14.47
N SER A 86 -2.82 -24.64 -14.82
CA SER A 86 -3.94 -24.25 -15.67
C SER A 86 -4.98 -23.47 -14.87
N ILE A 87 -5.88 -22.77 -15.56
CA ILE A 87 -7.02 -22.12 -14.91
C ILE A 87 -7.93 -23.14 -14.23
N GLU A 88 -8.09 -24.32 -14.84
CA GLU A 88 -8.84 -25.43 -14.25
C GLU A 88 -8.17 -25.90 -12.96
N GLY A 89 -6.84 -26.03 -12.95
CA GLY A 89 -6.08 -26.36 -11.74
C GLY A 89 -6.22 -25.29 -10.65
N LEU A 90 -6.23 -24.00 -11.02
CA LEU A 90 -6.51 -22.92 -10.08
C LEU A 90 -7.93 -23.03 -9.50
N ARG A 91 -8.93 -23.30 -10.35
CA ARG A 91 -10.34 -23.50 -9.93
C ARG A 91 -10.50 -24.71 -9.01
N ASP A 92 -9.79 -25.80 -9.27
CA ASP A 92 -9.80 -26.99 -8.43
C ASP A 92 -9.24 -26.68 -7.04
N ARG A 93 -8.13 -25.96 -6.97
CA ARG A 93 -7.55 -25.50 -5.69
C ARG A 93 -8.54 -24.65 -4.91
N ILE A 94 -9.16 -23.67 -5.55
CA ILE A 94 -10.17 -22.80 -4.92
C ILE A 94 -11.33 -23.62 -4.39
N THR A 95 -11.83 -24.58 -5.17
CA THR A 95 -12.93 -25.48 -4.79
C THR A 95 -12.57 -26.31 -3.55
N ILE A 96 -11.39 -26.93 -3.55
CA ILE A 96 -10.88 -27.73 -2.43
C ILE A 96 -10.75 -26.87 -1.17
N ARG A 97 -10.16 -25.67 -1.28
CA ARG A 97 -9.96 -24.74 -0.16
C ARG A 97 -11.24 -24.08 0.33
N SER A 98 -12.29 -24.11 -0.50
CA SER A 98 -13.61 -23.58 -0.20
C SER A 98 -14.61 -24.66 0.22
N SER A 99 -14.13 -25.77 0.81
CA SER A 99 -14.98 -26.87 1.29
C SER A 99 -15.91 -27.45 0.22
N GLY A 100 -15.45 -27.48 -1.04
CA GLY A 100 -16.21 -28.01 -2.17
C GLY A 100 -17.23 -27.06 -2.78
N ALA A 101 -17.21 -25.76 -2.44
CA ALA A 101 -18.07 -24.76 -3.08
C ALA A 101 -17.89 -24.73 -4.59
N ARG A 102 -19.01 -24.68 -5.32
CA ARG A 102 -19.04 -24.73 -6.78
C ARG A 102 -18.77 -23.35 -7.34
N ILE A 103 -17.76 -23.21 -8.20
CA ILE A 103 -17.50 -21.97 -8.93
C ILE A 103 -18.56 -21.83 -10.04
N ILE A 104 -19.44 -20.84 -9.91
CA ILE A 104 -20.54 -20.58 -10.84
C ILE A 104 -20.17 -19.57 -11.92
N ASP A 105 -19.27 -18.65 -11.61
CA ASP A 105 -18.69 -17.71 -12.57
C ASP A 105 -17.23 -17.42 -12.21
N SER A 106 -16.41 -17.12 -13.23
CA SER A 106 -15.03 -16.72 -13.05
C SER A 106 -14.58 -15.91 -14.26
N HIS A 107 -14.17 -14.67 -14.06
CA HIS A 107 -13.72 -13.80 -15.14
C HIS A 107 -12.48 -13.01 -14.75
N PHE A 108 -11.66 -12.68 -15.75
CA PHE A 108 -10.45 -11.89 -15.58
C PHE A 108 -10.77 -10.39 -15.58
N GLU A 109 -10.16 -9.65 -14.68
CA GLU A 109 -10.31 -8.21 -14.58
C GLU A 109 -8.98 -7.52 -14.22
N THR A 110 -8.90 -6.24 -14.57
CA THR A 110 -7.80 -5.35 -14.19
C THR A 110 -8.34 -3.99 -13.77
N TYR A 111 -7.65 -3.33 -12.83
CA TYR A 111 -7.97 -1.95 -12.49
C TYR A 111 -7.37 -1.01 -13.53
N SER A 112 -8.15 -0.67 -14.56
CA SER A 112 -7.73 0.19 -15.69
C SER A 112 -7.21 1.57 -15.28
N GLY A 113 -7.60 2.07 -14.10
CA GLY A 113 -7.09 3.32 -13.53
C GLY A 113 -5.70 3.21 -12.90
N SER A 114 -5.28 1.99 -12.53
CA SER A 114 -4.12 1.74 -11.69
C SER A 114 -2.86 1.44 -12.53
N PRO A 115 -1.70 2.05 -12.22
CA PRO A 115 -0.44 1.72 -12.90
C PRO A 115 0.17 0.38 -12.41
N MET A 116 -0.65 -0.50 -11.79
CA MET A 116 -0.20 -1.62 -10.96
C MET A 116 0.53 -2.71 -11.72
N GLN A 117 1.71 -3.08 -11.23
CA GLN A 117 2.62 -4.12 -11.72
C GLN A 117 2.18 -5.54 -11.34
N ASN A 118 0.90 -5.87 -11.56
CA ASN A 118 0.39 -7.22 -11.40
C ASN A 118 -0.14 -7.75 -12.74
N LEU A 119 -0.37 -9.06 -12.82
CA LEU A 119 -0.98 -9.70 -13.99
C LEU A 119 -2.50 -9.54 -14.01
N GLY A 120 -3.08 -8.70 -13.15
CA GLY A 120 -4.51 -8.61 -12.92
C GLY A 120 -5.01 -9.56 -11.85
N PHE A 121 -6.32 -9.77 -11.85
CA PHE A 121 -6.99 -10.65 -10.91
C PHE A 121 -8.14 -11.40 -11.58
N PHE A 122 -8.49 -12.54 -11.00
CA PHE A 122 -9.73 -13.23 -11.32
C PHE A 122 -10.74 -12.97 -10.23
N GLU A 123 -11.95 -12.59 -10.63
CA GLU A 123 -13.10 -12.61 -9.74
C GLU A 123 -13.83 -13.94 -9.90
N HIS A 124 -14.21 -14.54 -8.78
CA HIS A 124 -14.92 -15.81 -8.75
C HIS A 124 -16.22 -15.65 -7.98
N ALA A 125 -17.33 -16.12 -8.55
CA ALA A 125 -18.57 -16.34 -7.82
C ALA A 125 -18.66 -17.82 -7.45
N LEU A 126 -18.93 -18.10 -6.18
CA LEU A 126 -19.04 -19.44 -5.64
C LEU A 126 -20.42 -19.66 -5.01
N GLU A 127 -20.88 -20.89 -5.03
CA GLU A 127 -22.10 -21.36 -4.37
C GLU A 127 -21.77 -22.51 -3.41
N GLU A 128 -22.15 -22.38 -2.14
CA GLU A 128 -21.99 -23.42 -1.13
C GLU A 128 -22.92 -24.61 -1.43
N PRO A 129 -22.43 -25.87 -1.43
CA PRO A 129 -23.24 -27.01 -1.86
C PRO A 129 -24.38 -27.33 -0.89
N THR A 130 -24.21 -27.03 0.40
CA THR A 130 -25.14 -27.38 1.46
C THR A 130 -26.21 -26.32 1.70
N THR A 131 -25.85 -25.04 1.58
CA THR A 131 -26.74 -23.92 1.89
C THR A 131 -27.29 -23.22 0.66
N GLY A 132 -26.67 -23.42 -0.51
CA GLY A 132 -26.95 -22.64 -1.73
C GLY A 132 -26.52 -21.17 -1.62
N ARG A 133 -25.82 -20.79 -0.56
CA ARG A 133 -25.35 -19.41 -0.36
C ARG A 133 -24.29 -19.07 -1.40
N THR A 134 -24.44 -17.91 -2.01
CA THR A 134 -23.42 -17.36 -2.91
C THR A 134 -22.50 -16.38 -2.21
N TYR A 135 -21.24 -16.36 -2.64
CA TYR A 135 -20.23 -15.40 -2.21
C TYR A 135 -19.16 -15.23 -3.27
N SER A 136 -18.35 -14.17 -3.15
CA SER A 136 -17.32 -13.84 -4.14
C SER A 136 -15.92 -13.94 -3.55
N LEU A 137 -14.99 -14.43 -4.36
CA LEU A 137 -13.56 -14.44 -4.09
C LEU A 137 -12.83 -13.64 -5.16
N VAL A 138 -11.64 -13.14 -4.81
CA VAL A 138 -10.70 -12.56 -5.75
C VAL A 138 -9.37 -13.32 -5.68
N THR A 139 -8.82 -13.67 -6.83
CA THR A 139 -7.47 -14.22 -6.96
C THR A 139 -6.56 -13.17 -7.57
N LYS A 140 -5.65 -12.63 -6.77
CA LYS A 140 -4.61 -11.69 -7.22
C LYS A 140 -3.41 -12.47 -7.77
N LEU A 141 -2.88 -12.02 -8.92
CA LEU A 141 -1.70 -12.57 -9.57
C LEU A 141 -0.59 -11.53 -9.61
N ALA A 142 0.42 -11.66 -8.75
CA ALA A 142 1.46 -10.65 -8.58
C ALA A 142 2.85 -11.26 -8.66
N THR A 143 3.86 -10.49 -9.09
CA THR A 143 5.24 -10.92 -8.88
C THR A 143 5.53 -10.99 -7.38
N ARG A 144 6.48 -11.82 -6.94
CA ARG A 144 6.85 -11.95 -5.53
C ARG A 144 7.29 -10.63 -4.93
N GLU A 145 8.05 -9.85 -5.70
CA GLU A 145 8.44 -8.49 -5.34
C GLU A 145 7.21 -7.59 -5.12
N TYR A 146 6.22 -7.65 -6.00
CA TYR A 146 5.03 -6.80 -5.92
C TYR A 146 4.04 -7.24 -4.84
N ALA A 147 3.85 -8.55 -4.64
CA ALA A 147 3.07 -9.10 -3.53
C ALA A 147 3.63 -8.66 -2.16
N GLY A 148 4.92 -8.31 -2.12
CA GLY A 148 5.59 -7.76 -0.97
C GLY A 148 5.41 -8.67 0.23
N ARG A 149 4.78 -8.14 1.28
CA ARG A 149 4.54 -8.84 2.55
C ARG A 149 3.10 -9.31 2.71
N GLU A 150 2.25 -9.20 1.69
CA GLU A 150 0.86 -9.66 1.77
C GLU A 150 0.79 -11.17 2.10
N PRO A 151 1.56 -12.07 1.45
CA PRO A 151 1.59 -13.48 1.84
C PRO A 151 2.04 -13.71 3.30
N LEU A 152 3.08 -12.99 3.74
CA LEU A 152 3.60 -13.08 5.11
C LEU A 152 2.57 -12.62 6.14
N PHE A 153 1.88 -11.52 5.85
CA PHE A 153 0.83 -10.99 6.71
C PHE A 153 -0.27 -12.03 6.93
N PHE A 154 -0.74 -12.66 5.85
CA PHE A 154 -1.81 -13.64 5.96
C PHE A 154 -1.37 -14.99 6.54
N SER A 155 -0.10 -15.35 6.46
CA SER A 155 0.41 -16.60 7.06
C SER A 155 0.80 -16.44 8.54
N GLU A 156 1.38 -15.30 8.93
CA GLU A 156 1.99 -15.12 10.27
C GLU A 156 1.25 -14.11 11.17
N VAL A 157 0.51 -13.14 10.60
CA VAL A 157 -0.12 -12.06 11.38
C VAL A 157 -1.64 -12.23 11.46
N TYR A 158 -2.28 -12.58 10.35
CA TYR A 158 -3.71 -12.83 10.31
C TYR A 158 -4.05 -14.10 11.08
N ALA A 159 -4.98 -13.99 12.02
CA ALA A 159 -5.53 -15.13 12.74
C ALA A 159 -7.07 -15.09 12.71
N PRO A 160 -7.73 -16.16 12.23
CA PRO A 160 -9.19 -16.28 12.30
C PRO A 160 -9.72 -16.09 13.73
N GLY A 161 -10.88 -15.45 13.88
CA GLY A 161 -11.52 -15.23 15.18
C GLY A 161 -10.94 -14.08 16.01
N THR A 162 -9.94 -13.37 15.51
CA THR A 162 -9.41 -12.15 16.13
C THR A 162 -10.16 -10.90 15.69
N ALA A 163 -9.96 -9.77 16.38
CA ALA A 163 -10.49 -8.48 15.96
C ALA A 163 -10.00 -8.07 14.56
N LEU A 164 -8.80 -8.50 14.15
CA LEU A 164 -8.25 -8.25 12.82
C LEU A 164 -9.07 -8.97 11.73
N ALA A 165 -9.54 -10.19 11.99
CA ALA A 165 -10.38 -10.94 11.06
C ALA A 165 -11.74 -10.25 10.78
N ALA A 166 -12.18 -9.34 11.64
CA ALA A 166 -13.40 -8.58 11.41
C ALA A 166 -13.22 -7.44 10.40
N ILE A 167 -11.99 -7.11 10.00
CA ILE A 167 -11.66 -5.92 9.20
C ILE A 167 -10.80 -6.23 7.98
N VAL A 168 -10.25 -7.44 7.89
CA VAL A 168 -9.38 -7.90 6.80
C VAL A 168 -10.11 -8.98 5.98
N PRO A 169 -9.97 -9.00 4.64
CA PRO A 169 -10.49 -10.10 3.82
C PRO A 169 -10.04 -11.47 4.33
N ARG A 170 -10.94 -12.44 4.35
CA ARG A 170 -10.54 -13.80 4.72
C ARG A 170 -9.65 -14.43 3.63
N PRO A 171 -8.44 -14.93 3.96
CA PRO A 171 -7.63 -15.68 3.00
C PRO A 171 -8.28 -17.05 2.71
N VAL A 172 -8.17 -17.53 1.46
CA VAL A 172 -8.66 -18.84 1.02
C VAL A 172 -7.51 -19.74 0.58
N ASP A 173 -6.64 -19.26 -0.31
CA ASP A 173 -5.43 -19.96 -0.73
C ASP A 173 -4.32 -18.97 -1.02
N MET A 174 -3.10 -19.25 -0.59
CA MET A 174 -1.93 -18.41 -0.85
C MET A 174 -0.75 -19.30 -1.11
N PHE A 175 -0.12 -19.13 -2.26
CA PHE A 175 1.05 -19.93 -2.62
C PHE A 175 1.91 -19.24 -3.68
N THR A 176 3.19 -19.61 -3.64
CA THR A 176 4.15 -19.32 -4.69
C THR A 176 4.58 -20.67 -5.26
N PRO A 177 4.29 -20.97 -6.54
CA PRO A 177 4.74 -22.20 -7.18
C PRO A 177 6.25 -22.35 -7.08
N ALA A 178 6.73 -23.59 -6.93
CA ALA A 178 8.16 -23.85 -6.75
C ALA A 178 8.95 -23.37 -7.98
N GLY A 179 10.01 -22.59 -7.75
CA GLY A 179 10.83 -22.02 -8.82
C GLY A 179 10.17 -20.86 -9.59
N SER A 180 9.02 -20.35 -9.12
CA SER A 180 8.31 -19.23 -9.74
C SER A 180 8.50 -17.91 -8.98
N GLU A 181 8.55 -16.82 -9.73
CA GLU A 181 8.42 -15.46 -9.20
C GLU A 181 6.96 -15.01 -9.08
N LEU A 182 5.98 -15.88 -9.36
CA LEU A 182 4.56 -15.57 -9.28
C LEU A 182 3.98 -15.91 -7.90
N SER A 183 3.41 -14.92 -7.23
CA SER A 183 2.58 -15.10 -6.03
C SER A 183 1.11 -15.10 -6.42
N ILE A 184 0.39 -16.15 -5.99
CA ILE A 184 -1.04 -16.35 -6.26
C ILE A 184 -1.77 -16.31 -4.92
N MET A 185 -2.71 -15.37 -4.78
CA MET A 185 -3.43 -15.13 -3.53
C MET A 185 -4.93 -15.05 -3.79
N THR A 186 -5.66 -16.06 -3.34
CA THR A 186 -7.13 -16.08 -3.34
C THR A 186 -7.66 -15.70 -1.97
N MET A 187 -8.55 -14.71 -1.92
CA MET A 187 -9.17 -14.21 -0.71
C MET A 187 -10.63 -13.83 -0.96
N GLU A 188 -11.39 -13.61 0.10
CA GLU A 188 -12.73 -13.02 0.05
C GLU A 188 -12.71 -11.71 -0.76
N LYS A 189 -13.63 -11.59 -1.73
CA LYS A 189 -13.89 -10.29 -2.35
C LYS A 189 -14.73 -9.47 -1.38
N VAL A 190 -14.10 -8.43 -0.85
CA VAL A 190 -14.77 -7.52 0.07
C VAL A 190 -15.77 -6.64 -0.70
N PRO A 191 -17.05 -6.60 -0.31
CA PRO A 191 -18.01 -5.65 -0.86
C PRO A 191 -17.69 -4.23 -0.36
N GLY A 192 -18.10 -3.22 -1.13
CA GLY A 192 -18.04 -1.83 -0.71
C GLY A 192 -17.46 -0.88 -1.75
N THR A 193 -17.41 0.39 -1.39
CA THR A 193 -16.83 1.47 -2.19
C THR A 193 -15.57 2.02 -1.54
N GLU A 194 -14.69 2.58 -2.37
CA GLU A 194 -13.51 3.31 -1.90
C GLU A 194 -13.91 4.44 -0.94
N LEU A 195 -13.09 4.65 0.09
CA LEU A 195 -13.38 5.66 1.09
C LEU A 195 -13.24 7.08 0.52
N VAL A 196 -14.27 7.92 0.69
CA VAL A 196 -14.16 9.36 0.42
C VAL A 196 -13.84 10.08 1.73
N VAL A 197 -12.55 10.08 2.11
CA VAL A 197 -12.08 10.57 3.42
C VAL A 197 -12.59 11.98 3.76
N GLN A 198 -12.58 12.91 2.80
CA GLN A 198 -13.01 14.29 3.03
C GLN A 198 -14.50 14.41 3.38
N ALA A 199 -15.33 13.48 2.88
CA ALA A 199 -16.76 13.45 3.09
C ALA A 199 -17.17 12.71 4.37
N MET A 200 -16.21 12.09 5.09
CA MET A 200 -16.52 11.42 6.35
C MET A 200 -17.02 12.41 7.39
N THR A 201 -18.13 12.08 8.03
CA THR A 201 -18.65 12.73 9.23
C THR A 201 -17.74 12.45 10.43
N GLY A 202 -17.87 13.24 11.50
CA GLY A 202 -17.14 12.97 12.76
C GLY A 202 -17.40 11.56 13.30
N SER A 203 -18.64 11.09 13.24
CA SER A 203 -19.02 9.75 13.70
C SER A 203 -18.39 8.61 12.90
N GLU A 204 -18.22 8.79 11.57
CA GLU A 204 -17.58 7.79 10.71
C GLU A 204 -16.07 7.74 10.96
N VAL A 205 -15.45 8.90 11.20
CA VAL A 205 -14.04 8.97 11.60
C VAL A 205 -13.84 8.23 12.93
N ASP A 206 -14.68 8.52 13.92
CA ASP A 206 -14.60 7.88 15.25
C ASP A 206 -14.78 6.36 15.14
N ARG A 207 -15.73 5.91 14.31
CA ARG A 207 -15.94 4.48 14.06
C ARG A 207 -14.74 3.84 13.37
N PHE A 208 -14.18 4.47 12.34
CA PHE A 208 -12.99 3.94 11.67
C PHE A 208 -11.81 3.81 12.62
N ILE A 209 -11.53 4.83 13.45
CA ILE A 209 -10.48 4.76 14.47
C ILE A 209 -10.74 3.60 15.44
N GLY A 210 -12.00 3.42 15.86
CA GLY A 210 -12.42 2.29 16.69
C GLY A 210 -12.12 0.94 16.05
N VAL A 211 -12.41 0.78 14.76
CA VAL A 211 -12.12 -0.44 13.98
C VAL A 211 -10.62 -0.65 13.82
N TYR A 212 -9.86 0.41 13.55
CA TYR A 212 -8.41 0.37 13.37
C TYR A 212 -7.64 0.02 14.66
N ARG A 213 -8.29 0.03 15.85
CA ARG A 213 -7.72 -0.52 17.10
C ARG A 213 -7.20 -1.94 16.91
N ALA A 214 -7.89 -2.77 16.11
CA ALA A 214 -7.48 -4.15 15.87
C ALA A 214 -6.09 -4.30 15.22
N VAL A 215 -5.64 -3.29 14.47
CA VAL A 215 -4.28 -3.22 13.91
C VAL A 215 -3.34 -2.58 14.93
N HIS A 216 -3.75 -1.43 15.47
CA HIS A 216 -2.96 -0.60 16.39
C HIS A 216 -2.52 -1.33 17.67
N ASP A 217 -3.35 -2.24 18.17
CA ASP A 217 -3.11 -2.95 19.42
C ASP A 217 -2.11 -4.10 19.27
N ILE A 218 -1.75 -4.49 18.04
CA ILE A 218 -0.67 -5.45 17.78
C ILE A 218 0.67 -4.74 18.03
N GLY A 219 1.29 -5.06 19.16
CA GLY A 219 2.54 -4.45 19.61
C GLY A 219 3.76 -4.90 18.79
N HIS A 220 4.80 -4.07 18.80
CA HIS A 220 6.03 -4.31 18.04
C HIS A 220 6.68 -5.67 18.36
N GLU A 221 6.83 -6.02 19.64
CA GLU A 221 7.46 -7.28 20.07
C GLU A 221 6.75 -8.54 19.54
N GLN A 222 5.46 -8.43 19.20
CA GLN A 222 4.69 -9.56 18.67
C GLN A 222 5.04 -9.87 17.20
N VAL A 223 5.55 -8.89 16.45
CA VAL A 223 5.68 -9.00 14.98
C VAL A 223 7.02 -8.50 14.43
N GLU A 224 7.90 -7.89 15.23
CA GLU A 224 9.17 -7.30 14.76
C GLU A 224 10.05 -8.30 14.02
N HIS A 225 10.05 -9.57 14.45
CA HIS A 225 10.84 -10.65 13.86
C HIS A 225 10.43 -10.96 12.42
N LEU A 226 9.22 -10.56 12.01
CA LEU A 226 8.71 -10.70 10.64
C LEU A 226 9.21 -9.58 9.72
N PHE A 227 9.69 -8.46 10.26
CA PHE A 227 9.95 -7.22 9.52
C PHE A 227 11.40 -6.70 9.61
N GLN A 228 12.36 -7.53 10.03
CA GLN A 228 13.73 -7.11 10.33
C GLN A 228 14.53 -6.52 9.15
N ASN A 229 14.11 -6.77 7.91
CA ASN A 229 14.81 -6.36 6.69
C ASN A 229 14.03 -5.33 5.87
N VAL A 230 13.29 -4.42 6.50
CA VAL A 230 12.61 -3.34 5.78
C VAL A 230 13.68 -2.34 5.31
N PRO A 231 13.95 -2.23 4.00
CA PRO A 231 14.93 -1.26 3.51
C PRO A 231 14.42 0.15 3.81
N PHE A 232 15.32 1.03 4.21
CA PHE A 232 15.00 2.45 4.32
C PHE A 232 14.72 3.01 2.93
N GLU A 233 13.45 3.31 2.68
CA GLU A 233 13.00 3.89 1.44
C GLU A 233 12.27 5.20 1.76
N ILE A 234 12.88 6.32 1.39
CA ILE A 234 12.18 7.60 1.32
C ILE A 234 12.01 7.95 -0.15
N ALA A 235 10.76 7.90 -0.62
CA ALA A 235 10.41 8.29 -1.97
C ALA A 235 9.06 9.04 -2.00
N HIS A 236 8.66 9.43 -3.20
CA HIS A 236 7.55 10.35 -3.47
C HIS A 236 6.16 9.66 -3.43
N SER A 237 5.94 8.69 -2.54
CA SER A 237 4.64 8.01 -2.39
C SER A 237 4.32 7.76 -0.92
N HIS A 238 3.03 7.79 -0.58
CA HIS A 238 2.54 7.55 0.78
C HIS A 238 2.89 6.15 1.29
N ALA A 239 3.01 5.16 0.40
CA ALA A 239 3.44 3.79 0.70
C ALA A 239 4.84 3.72 1.34
N TYR A 240 5.64 4.78 1.22
CA TYR A 240 6.99 4.84 1.79
C TYR A 240 7.04 5.49 3.17
N LEU A 241 5.97 6.13 3.67
CA LEU A 241 6.03 6.79 4.97
C LEU A 241 6.25 5.79 6.11
N ALA A 242 5.54 4.66 6.06
CA ALA A 242 5.73 3.61 7.06
C ALA A 242 7.14 3.02 7.00
N SER A 243 7.72 2.87 5.80
CA SER A 243 9.12 2.48 5.64
C SER A 243 10.08 3.52 6.22
N ALA A 244 9.89 4.80 5.90
CA ALA A 244 10.69 5.91 6.41
C ALA A 244 10.70 5.99 7.94
N MET A 245 9.56 5.69 8.57
CA MET A 245 9.37 5.80 10.01
C MET A 245 9.62 4.49 10.78
N HIS A 246 9.84 3.36 10.10
CA HIS A 246 10.10 2.05 10.72
C HIS A 246 11.31 2.07 11.67
N MET A 247 12.27 2.96 11.41
CA MET A 247 13.52 3.09 12.16
C MET A 247 13.71 4.48 12.78
N SER A 248 12.64 5.18 13.17
CA SER A 248 12.79 6.54 13.77
C SER A 248 13.65 6.59 15.04
N HIS A 249 13.87 5.46 15.72
CA HIS A 249 14.75 5.36 16.89
C HIS A 249 16.25 5.32 16.53
N ASP A 250 16.59 4.96 15.28
CA ASP A 250 17.97 4.94 14.81
C ASP A 250 18.45 6.36 14.45
N PRO A 251 19.61 6.80 14.97
CA PRO A 251 20.10 8.16 14.75
C PRO A 251 20.39 8.47 13.27
N GLY A 252 20.91 7.50 12.52
CA GLY A 252 21.25 7.68 11.11
C GLY A 252 20.00 7.83 10.24
N HIS A 253 19.02 6.95 10.45
CA HIS A 253 17.73 7.00 9.76
C HIS A 253 16.96 8.27 10.09
N PHE A 254 16.91 8.65 11.38
CA PHE A 254 16.22 9.86 11.80
C PHE A 254 16.85 11.12 11.20
N ALA A 255 18.19 11.21 11.16
CA ALA A 255 18.90 12.31 10.53
C ALA A 255 18.66 12.36 9.01
N ALA A 256 18.68 11.21 8.32
CA ALA A 256 18.41 11.13 6.89
C ALA A 256 16.99 11.60 6.55
N MET A 257 16.01 11.23 7.37
CA MET A 257 14.61 11.66 7.22
C MET A 257 14.44 13.18 7.42
N ASN A 258 15.09 13.75 8.44
CA ASN A 258 15.10 15.20 8.66
C ASN A 258 15.76 15.96 7.50
N ALA A 259 16.91 15.47 7.01
CA ALA A 259 17.59 16.07 5.87
C ALA A 259 16.73 16.04 4.61
N TRP A 260 16.07 14.90 4.34
CA TRP A 260 15.14 14.77 3.22
C TRP A 260 13.93 15.71 3.34
N LEU A 261 13.35 15.86 4.54
CA LEU A 261 12.21 16.74 4.78
C LEU A 261 12.60 18.20 4.50
N LEU A 262 13.74 18.66 5.01
CA LEU A 262 14.25 20.01 4.79
C LEU A 262 14.57 20.28 3.31
N ALA A 263 15.16 19.31 2.61
CA ALA A 263 15.41 19.43 1.17
C ALA A 263 14.08 19.52 0.40
N SER A 264 13.13 18.63 0.71
CA SER A 264 11.85 18.54 0.00
C SER A 264 11.01 19.81 0.11
N VAL A 265 10.94 20.46 1.28
CA VAL A 265 10.19 21.73 1.41
C VAL A 265 10.82 22.86 0.59
N ARG A 266 12.15 22.87 0.42
CA ARG A 266 12.85 23.85 -0.42
C ARG A 266 12.67 23.55 -1.90
N ASP A 267 12.98 22.33 -2.31
CA ASP A 267 13.03 21.93 -3.72
C ASP A 267 11.65 21.95 -4.37
N ARG A 268 10.58 21.71 -3.60
CA ARG A 268 9.19 21.79 -4.09
C ARG A 268 8.58 23.19 -4.00
N GLY A 269 9.34 24.18 -3.53
CA GLY A 269 8.91 25.58 -3.51
C GLY A 269 7.79 25.89 -2.51
N TYR A 270 7.78 25.25 -1.34
CA TYR A 270 6.89 25.66 -0.24
C TYR A 270 7.21 27.10 0.19
N SER A 271 6.23 27.81 0.75
CA SER A 271 6.44 29.19 1.22
C SER A 271 7.54 29.29 2.28
N THR A 272 8.24 30.43 2.34
CA THR A 272 9.29 30.69 3.34
C THR A 272 8.79 30.45 4.77
N TRP A 273 7.52 30.75 5.04
CA TRP A 273 6.91 30.50 6.34
C TRP A 273 6.85 29.01 6.68
N VAL A 274 6.41 28.15 5.74
CA VAL A 274 6.42 26.68 5.94
C VAL A 274 7.84 26.17 6.13
N GLN A 275 8.79 26.62 5.29
CA GLN A 275 10.19 26.23 5.41
C GLN A 275 10.75 26.54 6.82
N GLN A 276 10.49 27.74 7.34
CA GLN A 276 10.91 28.14 8.69
C GLN A 276 10.24 27.33 9.81
N LEU A 277 8.95 26.99 9.66
CA LEU A 277 8.26 26.13 10.63
C LEU A 277 8.90 24.74 10.69
N VAL A 278 9.11 24.12 9.52
CA VAL A 278 9.73 22.79 9.41
C VAL A 278 11.17 22.81 9.92
N GLU A 279 11.94 23.85 9.60
CA GLU A 279 13.31 24.01 10.12
C GLU A 279 13.33 24.10 11.65
N ARG A 280 12.43 24.89 12.25
CA ARG A 280 12.32 24.98 13.71
C ARG A 280 11.93 23.66 14.35
N MET A 281 11.01 22.92 13.74
CA MET A 281 10.59 21.59 14.20
C MET A 281 11.78 20.62 14.20
N VAL A 282 12.51 20.54 13.08
CA VAL A 282 13.67 19.66 12.93
C VAL A 282 14.77 20.03 13.93
N GLN A 283 15.09 21.31 14.08
CA GLN A 283 16.07 21.77 15.07
C GLN A 283 15.66 21.41 16.50
N ALA A 284 14.37 21.49 16.85
CA ALA A 284 13.89 21.10 18.17
C ALA A 284 14.07 19.59 18.40
N LEU A 285 13.67 18.75 17.43
CA LEU A 285 13.84 17.30 17.49
C LEU A 285 15.31 16.88 17.63
N GLU A 286 16.20 17.53 16.88
CA GLU A 286 17.65 17.28 16.92
C GLU A 286 18.27 17.70 18.26
N ARG A 287 17.95 18.90 18.75
CA ARG A 287 18.44 19.40 20.06
C ARG A 287 17.99 18.51 21.21
N ALA A 288 16.77 18.00 21.16
CA ALA A 288 16.24 17.06 22.15
C ALA A 288 16.78 15.63 21.98
N ALA A 289 17.60 15.37 20.94
CA ALA A 289 18.02 14.03 20.54
C ALA A 289 16.83 13.04 20.50
N PHE A 290 15.70 13.49 19.93
CA PHE A 290 14.40 12.85 20.10
C PHE A 290 14.38 11.36 19.74
N HIS A 291 15.15 10.94 18.73
CA HIS A 291 15.32 9.52 18.38
C HIS A 291 15.64 8.62 19.58
N ARG A 292 16.42 9.11 20.56
CA ARG A 292 16.78 8.36 21.78
C ARG A 292 15.61 8.16 22.75
N ARG A 293 14.57 9.00 22.65
CA ARG A 293 13.35 8.87 23.45
C ARG A 293 12.44 7.78 22.87
N ILE A 294 12.65 7.37 21.63
CA ILE A 294 11.81 6.39 20.96
C ILE A 294 12.22 4.98 21.37
N VAL A 295 11.38 4.32 22.15
CA VAL A 295 11.51 2.90 22.51
C VAL A 295 10.55 2.07 21.65
N PRO A 296 11.03 1.27 20.68
CA PRO A 296 10.17 0.51 19.76
C PRO A 296 9.11 -0.34 20.47
N ALA A 297 9.50 -1.10 21.49
CA ALA A 297 8.56 -1.92 22.28
C ALA A 297 7.37 -1.14 22.87
N ARG A 298 7.56 0.16 23.16
CA ARG A 298 6.52 1.03 23.74
C ARG A 298 5.76 1.83 22.68
N HIS A 299 6.48 2.33 21.67
CA HIS A 299 5.97 3.35 20.76
C HIS A 299 5.55 2.80 19.41
N TYR A 300 6.00 1.59 19.06
CA TYR A 300 5.71 0.97 17.77
C TYR A 300 4.61 -0.09 17.88
N GLY A 301 3.98 -0.36 16.74
CA GLY A 301 3.04 -1.46 16.55
C GLY A 301 3.02 -1.88 15.09
N LEU A 302 2.15 -2.83 14.77
CA LEU A 302 1.85 -3.18 13.38
C LEU A 302 1.28 -1.96 12.64
N LEU A 303 1.75 -1.77 11.41
CA LEU A 303 1.24 -0.83 10.44
C LEU A 303 0.79 -1.59 9.20
N HIS A 304 -0.31 -1.13 8.61
CA HIS A 304 -0.72 -1.48 7.25
C HIS A 304 0.36 -1.09 6.24
N GLY A 305 0.99 0.07 6.47
CA GLY A 305 2.13 0.53 5.68
C GLY A 305 1.75 1.26 4.39
N ASP A 306 0.55 1.01 3.86
CA ASP A 306 -0.02 1.72 2.71
C ASP A 306 -1.46 2.19 2.97
N MET A 307 -1.72 2.81 4.12
CA MET A 307 -3.08 3.18 4.55
C MET A 307 -3.60 4.42 3.83
N HIS A 308 -4.05 4.26 2.59
CA HIS A 308 -4.76 5.30 1.85
C HIS A 308 -6.18 4.89 1.51
N ARG A 309 -6.96 5.86 1.02
CA ARG A 309 -8.39 5.73 0.78
C ARG A 309 -8.83 4.60 -0.16
N PHE A 310 -7.94 4.11 -1.02
CA PHE A 310 -8.24 3.02 -1.96
C PHE A 310 -8.04 1.65 -1.31
N ASN A 311 -7.27 1.59 -0.21
CA ASN A 311 -7.05 0.38 0.59
C ASN A 311 -8.03 0.27 1.77
N VAL A 312 -9.02 1.18 1.84
CA VAL A 312 -10.11 1.14 2.80
C VAL A 312 -11.43 1.10 2.04
N LEU A 313 -12.14 -0.02 2.16
CA LEU A 313 -13.46 -0.21 1.58
C LEU A 313 -14.54 -0.01 2.64
N ARG A 314 -15.61 0.66 2.24
CA ARG A 314 -16.79 0.87 3.07
C ARG A 314 -17.97 0.09 2.50
N ASP A 315 -18.57 -0.74 3.35
CA ASP A 315 -19.83 -1.42 3.06
C ASP A 315 -20.85 -1.08 4.16
N GLY A 316 -21.76 -0.16 3.84
CA GLY A 316 -22.68 0.43 4.82
C GLY A 316 -21.92 1.07 5.98
N ASP A 317 -22.03 0.46 7.17
CA ASP A 317 -21.38 0.92 8.39
C ASP A 317 -20.03 0.25 8.67
N ALA A 318 -19.69 -0.81 7.92
CA ALA A 318 -18.46 -1.56 8.09
C ALA A 318 -17.31 -0.96 7.29
N PHE A 319 -16.11 -1.05 7.87
CA PHE A 319 -14.85 -0.75 7.19
C PHE A 319 -14.04 -2.02 7.02
N ARG A 320 -13.36 -2.12 5.88
CA ARG A 320 -12.50 -3.23 5.52
C ARG A 320 -11.19 -2.69 4.95
N ILE A 321 -10.09 -3.34 5.30
CA ILE A 321 -8.73 -2.92 4.95
C ILE A 321 -8.10 -4.01 4.09
N ILE A 322 -7.65 -3.62 2.90
CA ILE A 322 -7.12 -4.52 1.87
C ILE A 322 -5.70 -4.10 1.47
N ASP A 323 -5.00 -4.99 0.78
CA ASP A 323 -3.67 -4.73 0.21
C ASP A 323 -2.56 -4.52 1.27
N TRP A 324 -2.28 -5.61 1.99
CA TRP A 324 -1.29 -5.64 3.07
C TRP A 324 0.15 -5.82 2.57
N GLY A 325 0.42 -5.60 1.28
CA GLY A 325 1.73 -5.82 0.65
C GLY A 325 2.87 -5.00 1.26
N ARG A 326 2.56 -3.89 1.94
CA ARG A 326 3.52 -2.97 2.53
C ARG A 326 3.54 -2.98 4.06
N CYS A 327 2.87 -3.93 4.70
CA CYS A 327 2.80 -4.00 6.16
C CYS A 327 4.20 -4.05 6.80
N THR A 328 4.33 -3.46 7.97
CA THR A 328 5.60 -3.36 8.71
C THR A 328 5.31 -2.98 10.16
N THR A 329 6.34 -2.76 10.97
CA THR A 329 6.20 -2.06 12.26
C THR A 329 6.60 -0.60 12.16
N GLY A 330 6.13 0.22 13.08
CA GLY A 330 6.61 1.59 13.22
C GLY A 330 5.79 2.36 14.24
N PRO A 331 6.03 3.67 14.41
CA PRO A 331 5.30 4.49 15.36
C PRO A 331 3.79 4.34 15.20
N LYS A 332 3.11 4.05 16.31
CA LYS A 332 1.66 3.87 16.30
C LYS A 332 0.97 5.15 15.84
N GLY A 333 -0.03 4.99 14.98
CA GLY A 333 -0.85 6.10 14.45
C GLY A 333 -0.43 6.64 13.09
N ILE A 334 0.72 6.23 12.53
CA ILE A 334 1.19 6.71 11.22
C ILE A 334 0.18 6.44 10.11
N ASP A 335 -0.42 5.24 10.07
CA ASP A 335 -1.45 4.91 9.07
C ASP A 335 -2.62 5.91 9.11
N LEU A 336 -3.02 6.36 10.30
CA LEU A 336 -4.07 7.37 10.45
C LEU A 336 -3.61 8.75 9.96
N ALA A 337 -2.33 9.10 10.16
CA ALA A 337 -1.76 10.32 9.60
C ALA A 337 -1.79 10.27 8.05
N VAL A 338 -1.51 9.11 7.44
CA VAL A 338 -1.61 8.93 5.98
C VAL A 338 -3.05 9.04 5.49
N LEU A 339 -3.98 8.37 6.16
CA LEU A 339 -5.38 8.34 5.77
C LEU A 339 -6.02 9.73 5.89
N PHE A 340 -5.82 10.38 7.03
CA PHE A 340 -6.43 11.67 7.38
C PHE A 340 -5.57 12.88 7.01
N ARG A 341 -4.53 12.72 6.19
CA ARG A 341 -3.61 13.80 5.80
C ARG A 341 -4.26 15.08 5.26
N ARG A 342 -5.49 15.00 4.73
CA ARG A 342 -6.24 16.14 4.21
C ARG A 342 -7.19 16.78 5.23
N PHE A 343 -7.19 16.32 6.48
CA PHE A 343 -7.88 17.00 7.56
C PHE A 343 -6.97 18.06 8.17
N PRO A 344 -7.54 19.21 8.61
CA PRO A 344 -6.82 20.11 9.51
C PRO A 344 -6.31 19.35 10.73
N TYR A 345 -5.16 19.77 11.26
CA TYR A 345 -4.50 19.12 12.39
C TYR A 345 -5.46 18.94 13.59
N GLU A 346 -6.20 19.99 13.93
CA GLU A 346 -7.13 20.00 15.08
C GLU A 346 -8.26 18.99 14.90
N ARG A 347 -8.76 18.82 13.67
CA ARG A 347 -9.82 17.84 13.37
C ARG A 347 -9.33 16.42 13.63
N THR A 348 -8.11 16.12 13.19
CA THR A 348 -7.49 14.79 13.37
C THR A 348 -7.23 14.50 14.85
N VAL A 349 -6.64 15.46 15.58
CA VAL A 349 -6.40 15.33 17.02
C VAL A 349 -7.71 15.16 17.80
N ALA A 350 -8.72 15.99 17.52
CA ALA A 350 -10.02 15.89 18.19
C ALA A 350 -10.68 14.51 17.96
N ALA A 351 -10.49 13.89 16.79
CA ALA A 351 -10.97 12.53 16.54
C ALA A 351 -10.21 11.48 17.37
N LEU A 352 -8.88 11.59 17.44
CA LEU A 352 -8.06 10.72 18.29
C LEU A 352 -8.37 10.89 19.78
N GLU A 353 -8.68 12.11 20.23
CA GLU A 353 -9.10 12.41 21.60
C GLU A 353 -10.45 11.78 21.93
N ARG A 354 -11.47 11.97 21.06
CA ARG A 354 -12.78 11.32 21.24
C ARG A 354 -12.68 9.80 21.26
N ALA A 355 -11.81 9.23 20.43
CA ALA A 355 -11.54 7.80 20.41
C ALA A 355 -10.75 7.31 21.64
N GLY A 356 -10.31 8.20 22.53
CA GLY A 356 -9.53 7.88 23.72
C GLY A 356 -8.09 7.43 23.43
N TRP A 357 -7.55 7.75 22.25
CA TRP A 357 -6.18 7.41 21.86
C TRP A 357 -5.21 8.50 22.28
N TRP A 358 -5.51 9.74 21.94
CA TRP A 358 -4.57 10.85 22.08
C TRP A 358 -4.09 11.07 23.50
N SER A 359 -5.00 11.10 24.48
CA SER A 359 -4.68 11.29 25.89
C SER A 359 -3.98 10.08 26.53
N GLY A 360 -4.21 8.88 25.99
CA GLY A 360 -3.56 7.64 26.45
C GLY A 360 -2.18 7.40 25.84
N TRP A 361 -1.83 8.12 24.77
CA TRP A 361 -0.56 7.95 24.10
C TRP A 361 0.62 8.57 24.87
N PRO A 362 1.78 7.90 24.90
CA PRO A 362 3.04 8.54 25.30
C PRO A 362 3.26 9.85 24.55
N VAL A 363 3.93 10.80 25.20
CA VAL A 363 4.30 12.09 24.58
C VAL A 363 5.04 11.85 23.27
N GLU A 364 5.90 10.84 23.22
CA GLU A 364 6.68 10.44 22.05
C GLU A 364 5.77 10.07 20.87
N ASN A 365 4.67 9.34 21.10
CA ASN A 365 3.72 8.98 20.03
C ASN A 365 2.95 10.20 19.52
N ARG A 366 2.62 11.16 20.39
CA ARG A 366 1.97 12.42 19.97
C ARG A 366 2.90 13.28 19.13
N ILE A 367 4.18 13.37 19.51
CA ILE A 367 5.23 14.04 18.72
C ILE A 367 5.40 13.33 17.37
N LEU A 368 5.55 12.00 17.36
CA LEU A 368 5.72 11.21 16.13
C LEU A 368 4.51 11.36 15.20
N PHE A 369 3.30 11.37 15.73
CA PHE A 369 2.08 11.58 14.94
C PHE A 369 2.05 12.96 14.28
N ALA A 370 2.32 14.03 15.04
CA ALA A 370 2.38 15.38 14.51
C ALA A 370 3.49 15.55 13.46
N TYR A 371 4.66 14.95 13.72
CA TYR A 371 5.77 14.91 12.77
C TYR A 371 5.42 14.15 11.49
N SER A 372 4.73 13.01 11.58
CA SER A 372 4.27 12.22 10.43
C SER A 372 3.25 12.98 9.58
N LEU A 373 2.38 13.80 10.18
CA LEU A 373 1.47 14.67 9.43
C LEU A 373 2.23 15.71 8.58
N VAL A 374 3.33 16.27 9.10
CA VAL A 374 4.19 17.17 8.32
C VAL A 374 4.91 16.40 7.20
N LEU A 375 5.52 15.26 7.52
CA LEU A 375 6.22 14.41 6.56
C LEU A 375 5.33 13.99 5.40
N VAL A 376 4.14 13.44 5.69
CA VAL A 376 3.25 12.88 4.67
C VAL A 376 2.74 13.97 3.71
N SER A 377 2.49 15.18 4.23
CA SER A 377 2.08 16.32 3.41
C SER A 377 3.18 16.77 2.47
N VAL A 378 4.43 16.73 2.92
CA VAL A 378 5.59 17.03 2.07
C VAL A 378 5.87 15.90 1.07
N MET A 379 5.76 14.63 1.45
CA MET A 379 6.02 13.48 0.58
C MET A 379 5.13 13.47 -0.66
N ILE A 380 3.85 13.76 -0.47
CA ILE A 380 2.83 13.45 -1.47
C ILE A 380 2.64 14.58 -2.49
N ASP A 381 2.97 15.84 -2.16
CA ASP A 381 2.84 17.06 -3.02
C ASP A 381 1.78 16.93 -4.13
N LEU A 382 0.58 16.47 -3.75
CA LEU A 382 -0.55 16.42 -4.66
C LEU A 382 -0.92 17.88 -4.87
N GLN A 383 -0.75 18.35 -6.11
CA GLN A 383 -1.13 19.69 -6.60
C GLN A 383 -2.14 20.38 -5.67
N GLY A 384 -1.65 21.32 -4.86
CA GLY A 384 -2.46 22.10 -3.92
C GLY A 384 -2.02 22.06 -2.45
N ILE A 385 -1.26 21.06 -1.97
CA ILE A 385 -0.80 21.05 -0.56
C ILE A 385 0.14 22.21 -0.25
N LYS A 386 1.02 22.59 -1.19
CA LYS A 386 1.85 23.80 -1.08
C LYS A 386 1.02 25.09 -0.99
N ASP A 387 -0.23 25.05 -1.47
CA ASP A 387 -1.19 26.14 -1.48
C ASP A 387 -2.18 26.05 -0.28
N GLU A 388 -2.14 24.95 0.50
CA GLU A 388 -2.89 24.85 1.75
C GLU A 388 -2.38 25.89 2.75
N GLN A 389 -3.30 26.48 3.50
CA GLN A 389 -2.96 27.50 4.49
C GLN A 389 -2.06 26.87 5.57
N PRO A 390 -0.79 27.31 5.75
CA PRO A 390 0.11 26.68 6.71
C PRO A 390 -0.43 26.69 8.15
N ALA A 391 -1.37 27.59 8.43
CA ALA A 391 -2.13 27.67 9.68
C ALA A 391 -2.97 26.43 10.01
N GLN A 392 -3.36 25.61 9.03
CA GLN A 392 -4.26 24.46 9.24
C GLN A 392 -3.52 23.15 9.55
N LEU A 393 -2.25 23.04 9.18
CA LEU A 393 -1.47 21.81 9.37
C LEU A 393 -0.06 22.09 9.89
N PHE A 394 0.77 22.78 9.11
CA PHE A 394 2.19 22.96 9.42
C PHE A 394 2.41 23.69 10.75
N ALA A 395 1.72 24.81 10.99
CA ALA A 395 1.86 25.58 12.22
C ALA A 395 1.39 24.82 13.47
N PRO A 396 0.16 24.27 13.53
CA PRO A 396 -0.29 23.54 14.71
C PRO A 396 0.48 22.24 14.94
N ALA A 397 0.84 21.49 13.89
CA ALA A 397 1.67 20.28 14.04
C ALA A 397 3.09 20.59 14.54
N THR A 398 3.74 21.61 13.96
CA THR A 398 5.07 22.07 14.41
C THR A 398 5.03 22.51 15.87
N ARG A 399 4.01 23.28 16.26
CA ARG A 399 3.83 23.71 17.64
C ARG A 399 3.65 22.51 18.56
N ALA A 400 2.81 21.56 18.18
CA ALA A 400 2.60 20.35 18.98
C ALA A 400 3.88 19.53 19.18
N VAL A 401 4.79 19.50 18.20
CA VAL A 401 6.12 18.90 18.37
C VAL A 401 6.96 19.71 19.34
N ILE A 402 7.11 21.01 19.11
CA ILE A 402 8.01 21.87 19.89
C ILE A 402 7.57 21.98 21.36
N ASP A 403 6.29 22.17 21.63
CA ASP A 403 5.76 22.39 22.99
C ASP A 403 5.85 21.13 23.88
N GLN A 404 6.06 19.95 23.28
CA GLN A 404 6.13 18.66 23.97
C GLN A 404 7.56 18.10 24.11
N LEU A 405 8.56 18.75 23.51
CA LEU A 405 9.98 18.38 23.61
C LEU A 405 10.62 19.01 24.84
#